data_AF-A0A924YIM2-F1
#
_entry.id   AF-A0A924YIM2-F1
#
_cell.length_a   1.000
_cell.length_b   1.000
_cell.length_c   1.000
_cell.angle_alpha   90.00
_cell.angle_beta   90.00
_cell.angle_gamma   90.00
#
_symmetry.space_group_name_H-M   'P 1'
#
loop_
_entity.id
_entity.type
_entity.pdbx_description
1 polymer ?
#
loop_
_entity_poly.entity_id
_entity_poly.type
_entity_poly.pdbx_seq_one_letter_code
_entity_poly.pdbx_strand_id
1 'polypeptide(L)'
;MTLTTITGREPRLSTTKQGQRRLSLRRLATMINVLPPESISLEAAEEMLRNDEFFVRYNAAQMLARRGDREARVTMQRVLTDGETPSRATVARHLYGFSWFAAEPLIKQALEDKDARVREGAIYALCDLRMMNAYQLLVEVLSSEEDSVREAAAWGLRDCQDAAAVPVLKIVLEAKDADVRIKALEALGANDTPEAMPVVRNAMNDPEPDVKYAATLSLLELAGETWLEELSGIIGRTHGITRQQVLRG
;
A
#
# COMPACT_ATOMS: atom_id res chain seq x y z
N MET A 1 26.99 -26.51 -40.61
CA MET A 1 26.22 -27.75 -40.36
C MET A 1 25.30 -27.50 -39.19
N THR A 2 24.01 -27.54 -39.47
CA THR A 2 22.88 -27.60 -38.55
C THR A 2 23.02 -28.74 -37.54
N LEU A 3 22.59 -28.52 -36.29
CA LEU A 3 21.71 -29.43 -35.54
C LEU A 3 21.17 -28.72 -34.29
N THR A 4 19.92 -28.31 -34.40
CA THR A 4 18.99 -27.95 -33.32
C THR A 4 18.34 -29.24 -32.82
N THR A 5 18.27 -29.50 -31.50
CA THR A 5 17.18 -30.21 -30.75
C THR A 5 17.57 -30.40 -29.26
N ILE A 6 16.94 -29.69 -28.30
CA ILE A 6 15.81 -30.09 -27.38
C ILE A 6 16.25 -31.12 -26.31
N THR A 7 16.05 -30.95 -24.98
CA THR A 7 15.34 -29.95 -24.12
C THR A 7 15.83 -30.07 -22.66
N GLY A 8 15.82 -28.99 -21.86
CA GLY A 8 16.09 -29.07 -20.41
C GLY A 8 15.87 -27.76 -19.67
N ARG A 9 14.66 -27.20 -19.79
CA ARG A 9 14.17 -26.02 -19.06
C ARG A 9 13.88 -26.33 -17.57
N GLU A 10 14.81 -26.97 -16.87
CA GLU A 10 14.67 -27.27 -15.44
C GLU A 10 15.88 -26.71 -14.68
N PRO A 11 15.69 -26.03 -13.54
CA PRO A 11 16.76 -25.89 -12.56
C PRO A 11 17.15 -27.32 -12.16
N ARG A 12 18.32 -27.79 -12.61
CA ARG A 12 18.73 -29.20 -12.50
C ARG A 12 18.70 -29.68 -11.04
N LEU A 13 17.62 -30.39 -10.71
CA LEU A 13 17.46 -31.28 -9.58
C LEU A 13 18.12 -32.62 -9.95
N SER A 14 19.39 -32.84 -9.59
CA SER A 14 19.90 -34.12 -9.07
C SER A 14 21.45 -34.22 -9.05
N THR A 15 21.89 -35.02 -8.08
CA THR A 15 23.17 -35.66 -7.73
C THR A 15 24.54 -34.96 -7.91
N THR A 16 25.33 -35.16 -6.86
CA THR A 16 26.56 -34.50 -6.44
C THR A 16 27.81 -34.97 -7.18
N LYS A 17 28.62 -34.03 -7.68
CA LYS A 17 30.08 -34.15 -7.73
C LYS A 17 30.74 -32.81 -7.42
N GLN A 18 31.63 -32.82 -6.42
CA GLN A 18 32.65 -31.82 -6.08
C GLN A 18 32.21 -30.48 -5.45
N GLY A 19 32.23 -30.45 -4.11
CA GLY A 19 32.69 -29.29 -3.31
C GLY A 19 31.82 -28.02 -3.24
N GLN A 20 30.88 -27.81 -4.15
CA GLN A 20 30.00 -26.64 -4.09
C GLN A 20 28.83 -26.89 -3.15
N ARG A 21 28.84 -26.24 -1.98
CA ARG A 21 27.66 -26.17 -1.10
C ARG A 21 26.55 -25.42 -1.85
N ARG A 22 25.50 -26.13 -2.28
CA ARG A 22 24.33 -25.51 -2.92
C ARG A 22 23.37 -24.98 -1.85
N LEU A 23 22.98 -23.72 -2.00
CA LEU A 23 21.99 -23.07 -1.15
C LEU A 23 20.60 -23.27 -1.80
N SER A 24 19.63 -23.84 -1.07
CA SER A 24 18.23 -23.87 -1.55
C SER A 24 17.66 -22.45 -1.62
N LEU A 25 16.67 -22.19 -2.48
CA LEU A 25 16.00 -20.87 -2.55
C LEU A 25 15.42 -20.43 -1.20
N ARG A 26 14.90 -21.37 -0.40
CA ARG A 26 14.44 -21.10 0.97
C ARG A 26 15.55 -20.59 1.88
N ARG A 27 16.70 -21.27 1.91
CA ARG A 27 17.92 -20.79 2.61
C ARG A 27 18.45 -19.48 2.04
N LEU A 28 18.40 -19.29 0.72
CA LEU A 28 18.77 -18.02 0.09
C LEU A 28 17.87 -16.90 0.61
N ALA A 29 16.55 -17.10 0.65
CA ALA A 29 15.58 -16.14 1.18
C ALA A 29 15.88 -15.74 2.64
N THR A 30 16.37 -16.67 3.48
CA THR A 30 16.75 -16.33 4.87
C THR A 30 17.97 -15.40 4.96
N MET A 31 18.84 -15.40 3.96
CA MET A 31 20.09 -14.64 3.95
C MET A 31 20.03 -13.41 3.05
N ILE A 32 19.07 -13.35 2.10
CA ILE A 32 19.06 -12.35 1.03
C ILE A 32 18.95 -10.92 1.56
N ASN A 33 18.35 -10.73 2.75
CA ASN A 33 18.19 -9.42 3.36
C ASN A 33 19.49 -8.88 3.99
N VAL A 34 20.44 -9.75 4.35
CA VAL A 34 21.75 -9.36 4.92
C VAL A 34 22.86 -9.28 3.88
N LEU A 35 22.61 -9.70 2.65
CA LEU A 35 23.55 -9.61 1.54
C LEU A 35 23.35 -8.28 0.78
N PRO A 36 24.42 -7.72 0.17
CA PRO A 36 24.26 -6.61 -0.77
C PRO A 36 23.30 -7.02 -1.91
N PRO A 37 22.28 -6.22 -2.26
CA PRO A 37 21.34 -6.57 -3.33
C PRO A 37 22.02 -6.86 -4.68
N GLU A 38 23.17 -6.24 -4.93
CA GLU A 38 23.96 -6.39 -6.15
C GLU A 38 24.58 -7.79 -6.28
N SER A 39 24.78 -8.47 -5.15
CA SER A 39 25.41 -9.80 -5.08
C SER A 39 24.48 -10.94 -5.49
N ILE A 40 23.17 -10.67 -5.59
CA ILE A 40 22.17 -11.66 -5.99
C ILE A 40 21.91 -11.52 -7.48
N SER A 41 22.02 -12.63 -8.22
CA SER A 41 21.72 -12.61 -9.66
C SER A 41 20.22 -12.41 -9.90
N LEU A 42 19.89 -11.73 -10.99
CA LEU A 42 18.50 -11.44 -11.34
C LEU A 42 17.75 -12.72 -11.74
N GLU A 43 18.44 -13.71 -12.30
CA GLU A 43 17.87 -15.02 -12.61
C GLU A 43 17.47 -15.76 -11.33
N ALA A 44 18.32 -15.73 -10.30
CA ALA A 44 17.99 -16.32 -9.01
C ALA A 44 16.84 -15.58 -8.33
N ALA A 45 16.84 -14.24 -8.37
CA ALA A 45 15.74 -13.44 -7.84
C ALA A 45 14.42 -13.69 -8.57
N GLU A 46 14.46 -13.85 -9.89
CA GLU A 46 13.28 -14.16 -10.71
C GLU A 46 12.69 -15.55 -10.41
N GLU A 47 13.55 -16.54 -10.21
CA GLU A 47 13.15 -17.88 -9.78
C GLU A 47 12.52 -17.83 -8.37
N MET A 48 13.12 -17.06 -7.46
CA MET A 48 12.56 -16.86 -6.12
C MET A 48 11.20 -16.15 -6.15
N LEU A 49 11.03 -15.15 -7.04
CA LEU A 49 9.76 -14.45 -7.24
C LEU A 49 8.65 -15.39 -7.73
N ARG A 50 8.97 -16.50 -8.38
CA ARG A 50 8.01 -17.52 -8.85
C ARG A 50 7.87 -18.71 -7.93
N ASN A 51 8.54 -18.70 -6.79
CA ASN A 51 8.49 -19.81 -5.85
C ASN A 51 7.12 -19.92 -5.17
N ASP A 52 6.66 -21.13 -4.83
CA ASP A 52 5.37 -21.35 -4.15
C ASP A 52 5.33 -20.78 -2.73
N GLU A 53 6.48 -20.72 -2.04
CA GLU A 53 6.56 -20.21 -0.68
C GLU A 53 6.47 -18.68 -0.67
N PHE A 54 5.46 -18.12 0.01
CA PHE A 54 5.29 -16.68 0.19
C PHE A 54 6.56 -16.00 0.71
N PHE A 55 7.20 -16.59 1.72
CA PHE A 55 8.43 -16.07 2.31
C PHE A 55 9.57 -15.92 1.29
N VAL A 56 9.68 -16.84 0.33
CA VAL A 56 10.74 -16.79 -0.70
C VAL A 56 10.46 -15.66 -1.69
N ARG A 57 9.22 -15.58 -2.20
CA ARG A 57 8.83 -14.49 -3.12
C ARG A 57 8.95 -13.12 -2.47
N TYR A 58 8.48 -12.99 -1.24
CA TYR A 58 8.46 -11.73 -0.51
C TYR A 58 9.88 -11.17 -0.35
N ASN A 59 10.82 -11.99 0.14
CA ASN A 59 12.19 -11.53 0.33
C ASN A 59 12.91 -11.21 -1.00
N ALA A 60 12.59 -11.94 -2.07
CA ALA A 60 13.12 -11.61 -3.40
C ALA A 60 12.58 -10.28 -3.93
N ALA A 61 11.27 -10.04 -3.78
CA ALA A 61 10.66 -8.77 -4.16
C ALA A 61 11.22 -7.60 -3.33
N GLN A 62 11.31 -7.76 -2.02
CA GLN A 62 11.89 -6.74 -1.14
C GLN A 62 13.35 -6.43 -1.49
N MET A 63 14.15 -7.47 -1.77
CA MET A 63 15.54 -7.27 -2.19
C MET A 63 15.62 -6.50 -3.52
N LEU A 64 14.82 -6.88 -4.53
CA LEU A 64 14.80 -6.20 -5.83
C LEU A 64 14.32 -4.75 -5.71
N ALA A 65 13.36 -4.47 -4.82
CA ALA A 65 12.91 -3.11 -4.50
C ALA A 65 14.03 -2.29 -3.85
N ARG A 66 14.78 -2.88 -2.91
CA ARG A 66 15.97 -2.24 -2.32
C ARG A 66 17.09 -2.00 -3.33
N ARG A 67 17.23 -2.89 -4.31
CA ARG A 67 18.18 -2.76 -5.40
C ARG A 67 17.83 -1.56 -6.30
N GLY A 68 16.55 -1.36 -6.59
CA GLY A 68 16.00 -0.13 -7.19
C GLY A 68 16.47 0.20 -8.61
N ASP A 69 17.32 -0.64 -9.23
CA ASP A 69 17.86 -0.42 -10.56
C ASP A 69 16.89 -0.83 -11.68
N ARG A 70 17.25 -0.46 -12.91
CA ARG A 70 16.42 -0.69 -14.10
C ARG A 70 16.20 -2.18 -14.34
N GLU A 71 17.23 -2.99 -14.10
CA GLU A 71 17.22 -4.42 -14.34
C GLU A 71 16.35 -5.16 -13.31
N ALA A 72 16.37 -4.75 -12.04
CA ALA A 72 15.45 -5.22 -11.01
C ALA A 72 14.00 -4.92 -11.39
N ARG A 73 13.73 -3.68 -11.85
CA ARG A 73 12.41 -3.27 -12.33
C ARG A 73 11.94 -4.11 -13.53
N VAL A 74 12.80 -4.34 -14.51
CA VAL A 74 12.47 -5.16 -15.69
C VAL A 74 12.19 -6.61 -15.29
N THR A 75 12.91 -7.14 -14.29
CA THR A 75 12.67 -8.47 -13.75
C THR A 75 11.30 -8.55 -13.07
N MET A 76 10.97 -7.59 -12.21
CA MET A 76 9.65 -7.47 -11.59
C MET A 76 8.53 -7.30 -12.63
N GLN A 77 8.73 -6.45 -13.66
CA GLN A 77 7.77 -6.23 -14.73
C GLN A 77 7.41 -7.54 -15.46
N ARG A 78 8.40 -8.40 -15.74
CA ARG A 78 8.15 -9.70 -16.38
C ARG A 78 7.24 -10.57 -15.49
N VAL A 79 7.57 -10.68 -14.20
CA VAL A 79 6.78 -11.46 -13.24
C VAL A 79 5.38 -10.89 -13.07
N LEU A 80 5.23 -9.56 -13.04
CA LEU A 80 3.93 -8.89 -12.99
C LEU A 80 3.09 -9.16 -14.25
N THR A 81 3.72 -9.49 -15.37
CA THR A 81 3.03 -9.73 -16.65
C THR A 81 2.65 -11.20 -16.83
N ASP A 82 3.57 -12.13 -16.55
CA ASP A 82 3.39 -13.55 -16.86
C ASP A 82 3.40 -14.49 -15.64
N GLY A 83 3.61 -13.96 -14.44
CA GLY A 83 3.67 -14.75 -13.21
C GLY A 83 2.31 -15.24 -12.74
N GLU A 84 2.32 -16.26 -11.91
CA GLU A 84 1.14 -16.68 -11.17
C GLU A 84 0.67 -15.58 -10.21
N THR A 85 -0.61 -15.60 -9.85
CA THR A 85 -1.20 -14.53 -9.04
C THR A 85 -0.43 -14.22 -7.76
N PRO A 86 0.00 -15.21 -6.93
CA PRO A 86 0.73 -14.90 -5.72
C PRO A 86 2.05 -14.16 -5.98
N SER A 87 2.69 -14.42 -7.12
CA SER A 87 3.90 -13.76 -7.58
C SER A 87 3.63 -12.35 -8.07
N ARG A 88 2.57 -12.15 -8.89
CA ARG A 88 2.14 -10.82 -9.35
C ARG A 88 1.79 -9.91 -8.18
N ALA A 89 1.02 -10.41 -7.20
CA ALA A 89 0.64 -9.65 -6.01
C ALA A 89 1.85 -9.25 -5.16
N THR A 90 2.81 -10.18 -5.00
CA THR A 90 4.05 -9.92 -4.25
C THR A 90 4.89 -8.84 -4.95
N VAL A 91 4.96 -8.87 -6.27
CA VAL A 91 5.67 -7.84 -7.05
C VAL A 91 4.96 -6.50 -6.98
N ALA A 92 3.63 -6.46 -7.21
CA ALA A 92 2.83 -5.25 -7.15
C ALA A 92 3.05 -4.51 -5.82
N ARG A 93 3.06 -5.24 -4.71
CA ARG A 93 3.32 -4.71 -3.36
C ARG A 93 4.66 -4.01 -3.19
N HIS A 94 5.69 -4.37 -3.96
CA HIS A 94 7.06 -3.89 -3.80
C HIS A 94 7.49 -2.89 -4.89
N LEU A 95 6.55 -2.41 -5.72
CA LEU A 95 6.84 -1.40 -6.73
C LEU A 95 7.25 -0.04 -6.14
N TYR A 96 7.01 0.19 -4.84
CA TYR A 96 7.47 1.37 -4.11
C TYR A 96 9.00 1.54 -4.08
N GLY A 97 9.76 0.47 -4.34
CA GLY A 97 11.22 0.51 -4.40
C GLY A 97 11.80 1.27 -5.60
N PHE A 98 10.95 1.71 -6.55
CA PHE A 98 11.38 2.46 -7.72
C PHE A 98 10.87 3.89 -7.68
N SER A 99 11.49 4.78 -8.48
CA SER A 99 10.97 6.13 -8.67
C SER A 99 9.56 6.11 -9.26
N TRP A 100 8.77 7.15 -8.98
CA TRP A 100 7.41 7.27 -9.52
C TRP A 100 7.32 6.99 -11.02
N PHE A 101 8.15 7.64 -11.83
CA PHE A 101 8.12 7.48 -13.30
C PHE A 101 8.37 6.04 -13.76
N ALA A 102 9.09 5.27 -12.95
CA ALA A 102 9.41 3.87 -13.24
C ALA A 102 8.34 2.91 -12.70
N ALA A 103 7.71 3.26 -11.58
CA ALA A 103 6.69 2.47 -10.89
C ALA A 103 5.28 2.68 -11.44
N GLU A 104 4.89 3.93 -11.76
CA GLU A 104 3.53 4.32 -12.14
C GLU A 104 2.92 3.42 -13.24
N PRO A 105 3.60 3.12 -14.37
CA PRO A 105 3.00 2.28 -15.40
C PRO A 105 2.73 0.85 -14.92
N LEU A 106 3.61 0.33 -14.04
CA LEU A 106 3.47 -1.02 -13.49
C LEU A 106 2.38 -1.06 -12.41
N ILE A 107 2.25 0.00 -11.61
CA ILE A 107 1.18 0.13 -10.63
C ILE A 107 -0.18 0.22 -11.36
N LYS A 108 -0.29 1.04 -12.40
CA LYS A 108 -1.52 1.11 -13.23
C LYS A 108 -1.89 -0.24 -13.84
N GLN A 109 -0.90 -0.97 -14.37
CA GLN A 109 -1.11 -2.35 -14.83
C GLN A 109 -1.62 -3.26 -13.71
N ALA A 110 -1.07 -3.17 -12.51
CA ALA A 110 -1.44 -4.00 -11.37
C ALA A 110 -2.84 -3.66 -10.81
N LEU A 111 -3.26 -2.40 -10.89
CA LEU A 111 -4.61 -1.95 -10.52
C LEU A 111 -5.70 -2.51 -11.45
N GLU A 112 -5.34 -2.85 -12.70
CA GLU A 112 -6.24 -3.45 -13.68
C GLU A 112 -6.17 -5.00 -13.70
N ASP A 113 -5.40 -5.62 -12.79
CA ASP A 113 -5.28 -7.08 -12.75
C ASP A 113 -6.63 -7.72 -12.36
N LYS A 114 -6.94 -8.88 -12.96
CA LYS A 114 -8.17 -9.61 -12.67
C LYS A 114 -8.30 -10.09 -11.22
N ASP A 115 -7.18 -10.26 -10.50
CA ASP A 115 -7.18 -10.76 -9.12
C ASP A 115 -7.03 -9.64 -8.10
N ALA A 116 -7.97 -9.59 -7.15
CA ALA A 116 -8.02 -8.55 -6.12
C ALA A 116 -6.73 -8.40 -5.31
N ARG A 117 -6.00 -9.50 -5.06
CA ARG A 117 -4.74 -9.45 -4.29
C ARG A 117 -3.64 -8.68 -5.01
N VAL A 118 -3.67 -8.67 -6.34
CA VAL A 118 -2.70 -7.92 -7.15
C VAL A 118 -3.04 -6.43 -7.10
N ARG A 119 -4.33 -6.10 -7.21
CA ARG A 119 -4.83 -4.72 -7.10
C ARG A 119 -4.55 -4.15 -5.70
N GLU A 120 -4.83 -4.90 -4.65
CA GLU A 120 -4.46 -4.57 -3.27
C GLU A 120 -2.95 -4.32 -3.13
N GLY A 121 -2.12 -5.19 -3.71
CA GLY A 121 -0.66 -4.99 -3.74
C GLY A 121 -0.27 -3.65 -4.37
N ALA A 122 -0.92 -3.25 -5.45
CA ALA A 122 -0.69 -1.97 -6.12
C ALA A 122 -1.06 -0.78 -5.24
N ILE A 123 -2.20 -0.86 -4.53
CA ILE A 123 -2.62 0.17 -3.56
C ILE A 123 -1.58 0.34 -2.46
N TYR A 124 -1.13 -0.75 -1.85
CA TYR A 124 -0.13 -0.66 -0.80
C TYR A 124 1.19 -0.07 -1.30
N ALA A 125 1.59 -0.36 -2.55
CA ALA A 125 2.76 0.28 -3.15
C ALA A 125 2.57 1.79 -3.35
N LEU A 126 1.37 2.25 -3.74
CA LEU A 126 1.05 3.68 -3.78
C LEU A 126 1.16 4.34 -2.41
N CYS A 127 0.71 3.64 -1.37
CA CYS A 127 0.85 4.14 -0.01
C CYS A 127 2.30 4.25 0.46
N ASP A 128 3.10 3.22 0.20
CA ASP A 128 4.50 3.20 0.61
C ASP A 128 5.38 4.19 -0.20
N LEU A 129 4.94 4.61 -1.39
CA LEU A 129 5.61 5.66 -2.14
C LEU A 129 5.55 7.01 -1.42
N ARG A 130 4.45 7.31 -0.70
CA ARG A 130 4.27 8.56 0.06
C ARG A 130 4.53 9.83 -0.76
N MET A 131 4.12 9.81 -2.03
CA MET A 131 4.30 10.91 -2.96
C MET A 131 2.95 11.52 -3.36
N MET A 132 2.91 12.83 -3.59
CA MET A 132 1.69 13.56 -3.98
C MET A 132 0.98 12.95 -5.21
N ASN A 133 1.74 12.52 -6.21
CA ASN A 133 1.24 11.84 -7.40
C ASN A 133 0.71 10.42 -7.11
N ALA A 134 1.32 9.69 -6.17
CA ALA A 134 0.79 8.40 -5.71
C ALA A 134 -0.55 8.57 -4.99
N TYR A 135 -0.65 9.60 -4.15
CA TYR A 135 -1.91 9.98 -3.51
C TYR A 135 -2.97 10.40 -4.53
N GLN A 136 -2.63 11.19 -5.55
CA GLN A 136 -3.56 11.55 -6.63
C GLN A 136 -4.12 10.32 -7.34
N LEU A 137 -3.26 9.35 -7.67
CA LEU A 137 -3.72 8.10 -8.29
C LEU A 137 -4.61 7.28 -7.33
N LEU A 138 -4.32 7.25 -6.02
CA LEU A 138 -5.22 6.62 -5.04
C LEU A 138 -6.62 7.25 -5.03
N VAL A 139 -6.73 8.57 -5.22
CA VAL A 139 -8.03 9.27 -5.31
C VAL A 139 -8.81 8.89 -6.57
N GLU A 140 -8.14 8.85 -7.72
CA GLU A 140 -8.75 8.39 -8.97
C GLU A 140 -9.31 6.98 -8.81
N VAL A 141 -8.56 6.13 -8.11
CA VAL A 141 -8.91 4.74 -7.85
C VAL A 141 -10.07 4.60 -6.85
N LEU A 142 -10.16 5.44 -5.82
CA LEU A 142 -11.32 5.50 -4.93
C LEU A 142 -12.62 5.86 -5.66
N SER A 143 -12.51 6.59 -6.76
CA SER A 143 -13.66 6.97 -7.59
C SER A 143 -14.07 5.88 -8.58
N SER A 144 -13.40 4.72 -8.56
CA SER A 144 -13.71 3.58 -9.41
C SER A 144 -14.98 2.85 -8.95
N GLU A 145 -15.77 2.38 -9.93
CA GLU A 145 -16.96 1.55 -9.66
C GLU A 145 -16.60 0.15 -9.14
N GLU A 146 -15.33 -0.29 -9.21
CA GLU A 146 -14.95 -1.62 -8.75
C GLU A 146 -14.74 -1.68 -7.22
N ASP A 147 -15.68 -2.35 -6.54
CA ASP A 147 -15.75 -2.44 -5.07
C ASP A 147 -14.44 -2.86 -4.39
N SER A 148 -13.79 -3.91 -4.88
CA SER A 148 -12.56 -4.43 -4.24
C SER A 148 -11.39 -3.47 -4.31
N VAL A 149 -11.30 -2.67 -5.38
CA VAL A 149 -10.21 -1.71 -5.58
C VAL A 149 -10.47 -0.47 -4.74
N ARG A 150 -11.73 -0.03 -4.71
CA ARG A 150 -12.19 1.06 -3.86
C ARG A 150 -11.98 0.76 -2.38
N GLU A 151 -12.34 -0.44 -1.95
CA GLU A 151 -12.09 -0.91 -0.58
C GLU A 151 -10.60 -0.95 -0.27
N ALA A 152 -9.79 -1.57 -1.12
CA ALA A 152 -8.34 -1.61 -0.94
C ALA A 152 -7.74 -0.20 -0.82
N ALA A 153 -8.12 0.74 -1.71
CA ALA A 153 -7.67 2.13 -1.69
C ALA A 153 -8.02 2.84 -0.38
N ALA A 154 -9.21 2.59 0.18
CA ALA A 154 -9.63 3.12 1.47
C ALA A 154 -8.77 2.56 2.61
N TRP A 155 -8.54 1.25 2.65
CA TRP A 155 -7.66 0.62 3.63
C TRP A 155 -6.23 1.13 3.53
N GLY A 156 -5.71 1.26 2.30
CA GLY A 156 -4.39 1.83 2.05
C GLY A 156 -4.26 3.22 2.66
N LEU A 157 -5.17 4.13 2.32
CA LEU A 157 -5.11 5.52 2.83
C LEU A 157 -5.19 5.62 4.36
N ARG A 158 -5.90 4.68 5.01
CA ARG A 158 -5.94 4.56 6.47
C ARG A 158 -4.60 4.08 7.06
N ASP A 159 -3.95 3.11 6.43
CA ASP A 159 -2.68 2.54 6.91
C ASP A 159 -1.46 3.42 6.60
N CYS A 160 -1.59 4.31 5.61
CA CYS A 160 -0.55 5.21 5.14
C CYS A 160 0.08 6.07 6.28
N GLN A 161 -0.70 6.44 7.33
CA GLN A 161 -0.24 7.20 8.51
C GLN A 161 0.76 8.33 8.17
N ASP A 162 0.42 9.12 7.16
CA ASP A 162 1.28 10.16 6.62
C ASP A 162 0.52 11.48 6.51
N ALA A 163 1.02 12.50 7.22
CA ALA A 163 0.49 13.86 7.18
C ALA A 163 0.46 14.45 5.76
N ALA A 164 1.35 13.99 4.87
CA ALA A 164 1.36 14.40 3.47
C ALA A 164 0.11 13.96 2.69
N ALA A 165 -0.67 13.01 3.22
CA ALA A 165 -1.95 12.61 2.64
C ALA A 165 -3.07 13.63 2.92
N VAL A 166 -2.96 14.47 3.97
CA VAL A 166 -4.04 15.39 4.39
C VAL A 166 -4.51 16.33 3.28
N PRO A 167 -3.62 17.02 2.51
CA PRO A 167 -4.05 17.88 1.41
C PRO A 167 -4.83 17.12 0.33
N VAL A 168 -4.48 15.86 0.09
CA VAL A 168 -5.13 15.02 -0.92
C VAL A 168 -6.47 14.52 -0.40
N LEU A 169 -6.52 13.99 0.82
CA LEU A 169 -7.75 13.55 1.46
C LEU A 169 -8.77 14.70 1.58
N LYS A 170 -8.31 15.94 1.78
CA LYS A 170 -9.18 17.12 1.71
C LYS A 170 -9.89 17.26 0.36
N ILE A 171 -9.21 16.97 -0.75
CA ILE A 171 -9.81 16.98 -2.10
C ILE A 171 -10.81 15.82 -2.23
N VAL A 172 -10.51 14.64 -1.66
CA VAL A 172 -11.42 13.48 -1.67
C VAL A 172 -12.74 13.77 -0.95
N LEU A 173 -12.71 14.60 0.09
CA LEU A 173 -13.94 15.06 0.77
C LEU A 173 -14.86 15.91 -0.11
N GLU A 174 -14.43 16.33 -1.29
CA GLU A 174 -15.26 17.01 -2.29
C GLU A 174 -15.88 16.01 -3.29
N ALA A 175 -15.62 14.71 -3.15
CA ALA A 175 -16.17 13.68 -4.02
C ALA A 175 -17.70 13.64 -3.97
N LYS A 176 -18.31 13.37 -5.13
CA LYS A 176 -19.78 13.28 -5.26
C LYS A 176 -20.34 12.09 -4.48
N ASP A 177 -19.61 10.99 -4.48
CA ASP A 177 -19.96 9.76 -3.78
C ASP A 177 -19.72 9.91 -2.27
N ALA A 178 -20.76 9.64 -1.47
CA ALA A 178 -20.69 9.73 -0.02
C ALA A 178 -19.76 8.67 0.59
N ASP A 179 -19.68 7.47 0.01
CA ASP A 179 -18.81 6.41 0.50
C ASP A 179 -17.35 6.82 0.38
N VAL A 180 -16.98 7.45 -0.74
CA VAL A 180 -15.63 7.97 -0.96
C VAL A 180 -15.28 9.05 0.08
N ARG A 181 -16.23 9.94 0.43
CA ARG A 181 -16.03 10.94 1.48
C ARG A 181 -15.89 10.30 2.86
N ILE A 182 -16.69 9.28 3.19
CA ILE A 182 -16.60 8.52 4.44
C ILE A 182 -15.20 7.88 4.56
N LYS A 183 -14.71 7.26 3.49
CA LYS A 183 -13.36 6.64 3.48
C LYS A 183 -12.25 7.64 3.67
N ALA A 184 -12.37 8.85 3.13
CA ALA A 184 -11.42 9.92 3.39
C ALA A 184 -11.43 10.34 4.87
N LEU A 185 -12.59 10.38 5.53
CA LEU A 185 -12.70 10.71 6.97
C LEU A 185 -12.12 9.61 7.85
N GLU A 186 -12.39 8.34 7.54
CA GLU A 186 -11.77 7.20 8.23
C GLU A 186 -10.24 7.29 8.13
N ALA A 187 -9.70 7.59 6.95
CA ALA A 187 -8.25 7.76 6.75
C ALA A 187 -7.69 8.96 7.53
N LEU A 188 -8.38 10.11 7.53
CA LEU A 188 -7.96 11.29 8.30
C LEU A 188 -7.97 11.03 9.81
N GLY A 189 -8.92 10.25 10.32
CA GLY A 189 -9.05 9.90 11.73
C GLY A 189 -7.91 9.03 12.23
N ALA A 190 -7.59 7.99 11.45
CA ALA A 190 -6.58 6.99 11.81
C ALA A 190 -5.13 7.49 11.75
N ASN A 191 -4.87 8.60 11.06
CA ASN A 191 -3.51 9.09 10.80
C ASN A 191 -2.92 9.94 11.95
N ASP A 192 -3.60 10.07 13.09
CA ASP A 192 -3.18 10.87 14.28
C ASP A 192 -2.51 12.19 13.88
N THR A 193 -3.15 12.89 12.93
CA THR A 193 -2.59 14.09 12.31
C THR A 193 -3.41 15.30 12.76
N PRO A 194 -2.98 16.06 13.79
CA PRO A 194 -3.73 17.20 14.30
C PRO A 194 -4.13 18.22 13.22
N GLU A 195 -3.34 18.35 12.16
CA GLU A 195 -3.59 19.19 10.99
C GLU A 195 -4.85 18.80 10.22
N ALA A 196 -5.36 17.57 10.39
CA ALA A 196 -6.62 17.12 9.82
C ALA A 196 -7.84 17.67 10.57
N MET A 197 -7.70 18.14 11.82
CA MET A 197 -8.84 18.58 12.64
C MET A 197 -9.73 19.65 11.98
N PRO A 198 -9.18 20.72 11.36
CA PRO A 198 -10.01 21.72 10.68
C PRO A 198 -10.77 21.13 9.48
N VAL A 199 -10.15 20.18 8.78
CA VAL A 199 -10.74 19.50 7.61
C VAL A 199 -11.90 18.61 8.05
N VAL A 200 -11.70 17.79 9.08
CA VAL A 200 -12.72 16.90 9.65
C VAL A 200 -13.87 17.70 10.27
N ARG A 201 -13.57 18.80 10.98
CA ARG A 201 -14.60 19.70 11.54
C ARG A 201 -15.49 20.28 10.44
N ASN A 202 -14.92 20.64 9.30
CA ASN A 202 -15.72 21.15 8.17
C ASN A 202 -16.66 20.07 7.61
N ALA A 203 -16.21 18.81 7.54
CA ALA A 203 -17.00 17.69 7.04
C ALA A 203 -18.21 17.33 7.92
N MET A 204 -18.28 17.80 9.17
CA MET A 204 -19.50 17.68 9.99
C MET A 204 -20.69 18.48 9.43
N ASN A 205 -20.45 19.37 8.46
CA ASN A 205 -21.49 20.10 7.74
C ASN A 205 -21.92 19.44 6.42
N ASP A 206 -21.40 18.25 6.09
CA ASP A 206 -21.76 17.51 4.88
C ASP A 206 -23.28 17.29 4.79
N PRO A 207 -23.92 17.36 3.61
CA PRO A 207 -25.36 17.10 3.51
C PRO A 207 -25.76 15.67 3.90
N GLU A 208 -24.88 14.69 3.72
CA GLU A 208 -25.18 13.27 3.96
C GLU A 208 -25.02 12.91 5.45
N PRO A 209 -26.05 12.36 6.13
CA PRO A 209 -25.97 11.96 7.54
C PRO A 209 -24.82 11.00 7.86
N ASP A 210 -24.54 10.03 7.00
CA ASP A 210 -23.49 9.04 7.22
C ASP A 210 -22.08 9.67 7.16
N VAL A 211 -21.90 10.69 6.31
CA VAL A 211 -20.65 11.46 6.25
C VAL A 211 -20.47 12.29 7.52
N LYS A 212 -21.53 12.91 8.06
CA LYS A 212 -21.45 13.62 9.36
C LYS A 212 -21.07 12.67 10.50
N TYR A 213 -21.66 11.48 10.49
CA TYR A 213 -21.34 10.45 11.48
C TYR A 213 -19.87 10.03 11.39
N ALA A 214 -19.37 9.75 10.18
CA ALA A 214 -17.96 9.46 9.94
C ALA A 214 -17.04 10.61 10.37
N ALA A 215 -17.42 11.86 10.12
CA ALA A 215 -16.64 13.03 10.52
C ALA A 215 -16.57 13.17 12.05
N THR A 216 -17.67 12.83 12.73
CA THR A 216 -17.71 12.80 14.20
C THR A 216 -16.77 11.73 14.76
N LEU A 217 -16.79 10.52 14.21
CA LEU A 217 -15.88 9.44 14.61
C LEU A 217 -14.41 9.81 14.35
N SER A 218 -14.12 10.32 13.16
CA SER A 218 -12.77 10.80 12.79
C SER A 218 -12.27 11.89 13.75
N LEU A 219 -13.14 12.80 14.19
CA LEU A 219 -12.80 13.83 15.17
C LEU A 219 -12.52 13.24 16.56
N LEU A 220 -13.26 12.21 16.96
CA LEU A 220 -13.01 11.50 18.22
C LEU A 220 -11.67 10.76 18.20
N GLU A 221 -11.31 10.15 17.07
CA GLU A 221 -10.01 9.51 16.88
C GLU A 221 -8.87 10.53 16.96
N LEU A 222 -8.99 11.66 16.25
CA LEU A 222 -7.99 12.74 16.26
C LEU A 222 -7.85 13.47 17.60
N ALA A 223 -8.95 13.57 18.36
CA ALA A 223 -8.93 14.16 19.69
C ALA A 223 -8.01 13.37 20.64
N GLY A 224 -7.97 12.05 20.49
CA GLY A 224 -7.29 11.16 21.43
C GLY A 224 -7.99 11.07 22.79
N GLU A 225 -7.70 10.00 23.52
CA GLU A 225 -8.34 9.72 24.82
C GLU A 225 -8.07 10.83 25.86
N THR A 226 -6.86 11.39 25.87
CA THR A 226 -6.45 12.45 26.81
C THR A 226 -7.27 13.73 26.65
N TRP A 227 -7.53 14.17 25.42
CA TRP A 227 -8.38 15.35 25.21
C TRP A 227 -9.83 15.08 25.59
N LEU A 228 -10.34 13.86 25.36
CA LEU A 228 -11.70 13.49 25.73
C LEU A 228 -11.89 13.44 27.26
N GLU A 229 -10.89 12.97 27.99
CA GLU A 229 -10.86 13.02 29.45
C GLU A 229 -10.86 14.47 29.96
N GLU A 230 -10.02 15.32 29.39
CA GLU A 230 -9.97 16.74 29.73
C GLU A 230 -11.29 17.44 29.41
N LEU A 231 -11.87 17.20 28.24
CA LEU A 231 -13.15 17.75 27.80
C LEU A 231 -14.29 17.29 28.69
N SER A 232 -14.33 16.01 29.08
CA SER A 232 -15.28 15.46 30.05
C SER A 232 -15.16 16.18 31.40
N GLY A 233 -13.93 16.39 31.88
CA GLY A 233 -13.66 17.19 33.09
C GLY A 233 -14.09 18.65 32.98
N ILE A 234 -13.99 19.27 31.80
CA ILE A 234 -14.45 20.64 31.54
C ILE A 234 -15.99 20.69 31.49
N ILE A 235 -16.65 19.74 30.81
CA ILE A 235 -18.12 19.66 30.71
C ILE A 235 -18.73 19.41 32.10
N GLY A 236 -18.12 18.54 32.91
CA GLY A 236 -18.55 18.27 34.28
C GLY A 236 -18.48 19.50 35.19
N ARG A 237 -17.55 20.42 34.93
CA ARG A 237 -17.37 21.66 35.70
C ARG A 237 -18.14 22.86 35.14
N THR A 238 -18.61 22.83 33.89
CA THR A 238 -19.31 23.93 33.22
C THR A 238 -20.82 23.72 33.17
N HIS A 239 -21.61 24.79 33.20
CA HIS A 239 -23.08 24.75 33.23
C HIS A 239 -23.71 25.82 32.33
N GLY A 240 -24.97 25.63 31.93
CA GLY A 240 -25.75 26.63 31.19
C GLY A 240 -25.11 27.04 29.85
N ILE A 241 -25.06 28.36 29.59
CA ILE A 241 -24.54 28.96 28.35
C ILE A 241 -23.06 28.57 28.14
N THR A 242 -22.27 28.51 29.21
CA THR A 242 -20.85 28.15 29.16
C THR A 242 -20.67 26.70 28.67
N ARG A 243 -21.52 25.77 29.12
CA ARG A 243 -21.51 24.39 28.60
C ARG A 243 -21.92 24.35 27.12
N GLN A 244 -22.92 25.13 26.72
CA GLN A 244 -23.32 25.20 25.31
C GLN A 244 -22.22 25.78 24.41
N GLN A 245 -21.42 26.73 24.92
CA GLN A 245 -20.27 27.28 24.19
C GLN A 245 -19.15 26.25 24.05
N VAL A 246 -18.80 25.55 25.13
CA VAL A 246 -17.78 24.47 25.11
C VAL A 246 -18.16 23.35 24.12
N LEU A 247 -19.43 22.95 24.09
CA LEU A 247 -19.91 21.90 23.18
C LEU A 247 -20.03 22.33 21.72
N ARG A 248 -20.04 23.64 21.43
CA ARG A 248 -20.11 24.16 20.06
C ARG A 248 -18.75 24.30 19.38
N GLY A 249 -17.66 24.19 20.15
CA GLY A 249 -16.28 24.24 19.65
C GLY A 249 -15.78 25.65 19.41
#